data_AF-A0A950ZPB1-F1
#
_entry.id   AF-A0A950ZPB1-F1
#
_cell.length_a   1.000
_cell.length_b   1.000
_cell.length_c   1.000
_cell.angle_alpha   90.00
_cell.angle_beta   90.00
_cell.angle_gamma   90.00
#
_symmetry.space_group_name_H-M   'P 1'
#
loop_
_entity.id
_entity.type
_entity.pdbx_description
1 polymer ?
#
loop_
_entity_poly.entity_id
_entity_poly.type
_entity_poly.pdbx_seq_one_letter_code
_entity_poly.pdbx_strand_id
1 'polypeptide(L)'
;MQNRPTRAARRSHKGQVLVIFGLMSIVLFVIAGLAVDAGMSYLASDRVERAAAAAALAGVAYLPGDYTSAQNAALVESARNGYTNAGSGNACTGNPSPCVITAQPATNQLQVTVSVSVNTTFLRLVGFGTHTVTRSATAEYLPPIQLGQPGSQQGSDMSTSCDGVGGTYCTNPGSGLGSGGSNYYFLRSEGWGNPRSEGDPFTPSPNEPANSCGPSSVSCVASPPDVHLVSPWDGTENSDATLNYVGGQNYLIDVPAGQKADVQIYNPSFAPDSNDQNGAYSYHEDDGSFPDGSTTDTDYSAMAYTVFTAPILTSRLSDSKVSQEVFYPYNATCLYNSGSSCNNKLSYYWFPTSTGSQTTVKNYTPATFHRWISAIQYYPSNSNDKNLYNHALDIGSGTYLDNSTGTVDKYWRLEVDNEAWNGQATCKSNTCTTPSTRSSSDSSAHKGYSVRVVNPGTSTCTSCGSISAMSDMTIYTPINSGSSRLQFSIPLFKLDAAYGGRTVTVDVFDPGDVGGGAAYLGIQLPASSNYATASSMVNVGNSLGSGGTNTVASLGTWPGTSTSCSACFQTAGNSGGAIYNGQWIQMQISVPSSFNSGSYWNLVYSVAAGVTAGDTLAVQAGYSGSPDHLLP
;
A
#
# COMPACT_ATOMS: atom_id res chain seq x y z
N MET A 1 112.59 2.70 -51.19
CA MET A 1 111.67 3.85 -50.94
C MET A 1 110.83 3.99 -52.21
N GLN A 2 109.50 3.90 -52.24
CA GLN A 2 108.48 4.45 -51.36
C GLN A 2 107.24 3.53 -51.28
N ASN A 3 106.63 3.48 -50.09
CA ASN A 3 105.34 2.87 -49.82
C ASN A 3 104.21 3.62 -50.56
N ARG A 4 103.29 2.89 -51.18
CA ARG A 4 102.05 3.44 -51.72
C ARG A 4 100.88 2.92 -50.87
N PRO A 5 100.17 3.78 -50.11
CA PRO A 5 99.13 3.34 -49.20
C PRO A 5 97.84 3.02 -49.97
N THR A 6 97.33 1.80 -49.81
CA THR A 6 95.98 1.43 -50.23
C THR A 6 94.98 2.03 -49.23
N ARG A 7 94.21 3.03 -49.69
CA ARG A 7 93.08 3.58 -48.91
C ARG A 7 92.04 2.46 -48.68
N ALA A 8 91.86 2.07 -47.42
CA ALA A 8 90.71 1.29 -47.00
C ALA A 8 89.45 2.15 -47.18
N ALA A 9 88.58 1.75 -48.13
CA ALA A 9 87.27 2.35 -48.30
C ALA A 9 86.43 2.05 -47.05
N ARG A 10 86.10 3.09 -46.27
CA ARG A 10 85.06 3.02 -45.23
C ARG A 10 83.75 2.61 -45.89
N ARG A 11 83.37 1.33 -45.78
CA ARG A 11 82.02 0.85 -46.09
C ARG A 11 81.04 1.59 -45.17
N SER A 12 80.21 2.40 -45.79
CA SER A 12 79.20 3.23 -45.16
C SER A 12 78.06 2.36 -44.60
N HIS A 13 77.88 2.33 -43.28
CA HIS A 13 76.77 1.72 -42.55
C HIS A 13 75.43 2.48 -42.77
N LYS A 14 75.02 2.74 -44.01
CA LYS A 14 73.82 3.54 -44.34
C LYS A 14 72.55 2.71 -44.65
N GLY A 15 72.65 1.39 -44.77
CA GLY A 15 71.50 0.51 -45.07
C GLY A 15 70.80 -0.08 -43.84
N GLN A 16 71.51 -0.25 -42.72
CA GLN A 16 70.97 -0.92 -41.52
C GLN A 16 69.90 -0.10 -40.80
N VAL A 17 70.05 1.24 -40.83
CA VAL A 17 69.09 2.16 -40.20
C VAL A 17 67.71 2.08 -40.86
N LEU A 18 67.65 1.89 -42.19
CA LEU A 18 66.39 1.78 -42.92
C LEU A 18 65.61 0.50 -42.57
N VAL A 19 66.33 -0.62 -42.36
CA VAL A 19 65.74 -1.90 -41.94
C VAL A 19 65.24 -1.82 -40.49
N ILE A 20 66.04 -1.25 -39.59
CA ILE A 20 65.65 -1.05 -38.18
C ILE A 20 64.46 -0.10 -38.08
N PHE A 21 64.46 0.99 -38.85
CA PHE A 21 63.34 1.95 -38.89
C PHE A 21 62.06 1.30 -39.43
N GLY A 22 62.14 0.50 -40.49
CA GLY A 22 61.00 -0.24 -41.03
C GLY A 22 60.40 -1.23 -40.00
N LEU A 23 61.25 -2.00 -39.33
CA LEU A 23 60.82 -2.93 -38.28
C LEU A 23 60.24 -2.21 -37.05
N MET A 24 60.89 -1.14 -36.57
CA MET A 24 60.39 -0.32 -35.46
C MET A 24 59.07 0.37 -35.79
N SER A 25 58.89 0.86 -37.02
CA SER A 25 57.65 1.50 -37.45
C SER A 25 56.48 0.52 -37.41
N ILE A 26 56.66 -0.72 -37.86
CA ILE A 26 55.65 -1.78 -37.78
C ILE A 26 55.27 -2.05 -36.31
N VAL A 27 56.25 -2.14 -35.41
CA VAL A 27 56.00 -2.35 -33.97
C VAL A 27 55.21 -1.18 -33.38
N LEU A 28 55.57 0.07 -33.72
CA LEU A 28 54.85 1.25 -33.25
C LEU A 28 53.40 1.28 -33.76
N PHE A 29 53.14 0.89 -35.01
CA PHE A 29 51.78 0.79 -35.54
C PHE A 29 50.97 -0.32 -34.87
N VAL A 30 51.59 -1.47 -34.53
CA VAL A 30 50.92 -2.54 -33.77
C VAL A 30 50.55 -2.06 -32.37
N ILE A 31 51.43 -1.33 -31.67
CA ILE A 31 51.14 -0.79 -30.34
C ILE A 31 50.04 0.27 -30.38
N ALA A 32 50.11 1.20 -31.34
CA ALA A 32 49.06 2.20 -31.53
C ALA A 32 47.72 1.56 -31.89
N GLY A 33 47.76 0.54 -32.75
CA GLY A 33 46.59 -0.23 -33.14
C GLY A 33 45.95 -1.01 -31.99
N LEU A 34 46.78 -1.63 -31.14
CA LEU A 34 46.34 -2.26 -29.90
C LEU A 34 45.60 -1.26 -29.00
N ALA A 35 46.12 -0.03 -28.87
CA ALA A 35 45.47 1.00 -28.07
C ALA A 35 44.10 1.40 -28.63
N VAL A 36 43.95 1.49 -29.96
CA VAL A 36 42.67 1.79 -30.62
C VAL A 36 41.68 0.64 -30.42
N ASP A 37 42.08 -0.60 -30.66
CA ASP A 37 41.20 -1.76 -30.50
C ASP A 37 40.80 -1.97 -29.03
N ALA A 38 41.72 -1.74 -28.09
CA ALA A 38 41.41 -1.75 -26.66
C ALA A 38 40.42 -0.63 -26.29
N GLY A 39 40.61 0.58 -26.82
CA GLY A 39 39.70 1.71 -26.63
C GLY A 39 38.30 1.42 -27.18
N MET A 40 38.19 0.84 -28.38
CA MET A 40 36.91 0.43 -28.96
C MET A 40 36.23 -0.67 -28.15
N SER A 41 36.99 -1.66 -27.67
CA SER A 41 36.45 -2.71 -26.80
C SER A 41 35.99 -2.16 -25.45
N TYR A 42 36.69 -1.15 -24.91
CA TYR A 42 36.31 -0.50 -23.65
C TYR A 42 35.01 0.31 -23.81
N LEU A 43 34.87 1.09 -24.90
CA LEU A 43 33.64 1.80 -25.22
C LEU A 43 32.46 0.85 -25.47
N ALA A 44 32.71 -0.28 -26.15
CA ALA A 44 31.70 -1.32 -26.31
C ALA A 44 31.28 -1.90 -24.95
N SER A 45 32.24 -2.17 -24.06
CA SER A 45 31.97 -2.61 -22.69
C SER A 45 31.05 -1.66 -21.93
N ASP A 46 31.37 -0.36 -21.87
CA ASP A 46 30.55 0.63 -21.15
C ASP A 46 29.12 0.71 -21.72
N ARG A 47 28.96 0.67 -23.05
CA ARG A 47 27.63 0.67 -23.68
C ARG A 47 26.83 -0.60 -23.40
N VAL A 48 27.47 -1.77 -23.43
CA VAL A 48 26.84 -3.07 -23.15
C VAL A 48 26.42 -3.13 -21.67
N GLU A 49 27.23 -2.59 -20.76
CA GLU A 49 26.91 -2.49 -19.34
C GLU A 49 25.68 -1.61 -19.08
N ARG A 50 25.63 -0.41 -19.69
CA ARG A 50 24.47 0.48 -19.61
C ARG A 50 23.21 -0.15 -20.19
N ALA A 51 23.33 -0.88 -21.31
CA ALA A 51 22.21 -1.58 -21.92
C ALA A 51 21.71 -2.74 -21.06
N ALA A 52 22.61 -3.49 -20.42
CA ALA A 52 22.25 -4.54 -19.47
C ALA A 52 21.52 -3.94 -18.25
N ALA A 53 22.03 -2.83 -17.70
CA ALA A 53 21.42 -2.12 -16.58
C ALA A 53 20.03 -1.58 -16.90
N ALA A 54 19.86 -0.90 -18.04
CA ALA A 54 18.57 -0.39 -18.49
C ALA A 54 17.56 -1.53 -18.71
N ALA A 55 17.99 -2.62 -19.33
CA ALA A 55 17.14 -3.79 -19.54
C ALA A 55 16.73 -4.47 -18.22
N ALA A 56 17.64 -4.55 -17.24
CA ALA A 56 17.33 -5.10 -15.92
C ALA A 56 16.30 -4.23 -15.19
N LEU A 57 16.47 -2.90 -15.16
CA LEU A 57 15.53 -1.97 -14.53
C LEU A 57 14.14 -2.01 -15.21
N ALA A 58 14.09 -2.06 -16.55
CA ALA A 58 12.82 -2.14 -17.27
C ALA A 58 12.05 -3.44 -17.03
N GLY A 59 12.75 -4.56 -16.83
CA GLY A 59 12.12 -5.85 -16.60
C GLY A 59 11.76 -6.12 -15.13
N VAL A 60 12.52 -5.60 -14.16
CA VAL A 60 12.35 -5.96 -12.75
C VAL A 60 11.00 -5.50 -12.18
N ALA A 61 10.38 -4.46 -12.74
CA ALA A 61 9.09 -3.93 -12.33
C ALA A 61 7.90 -4.91 -12.50
N TYR A 62 8.08 -5.99 -13.26
CA TYR A 62 7.10 -7.07 -13.44
C TYR A 62 7.29 -8.23 -12.45
N LEU A 63 8.28 -8.13 -11.56
CA LEU A 63 8.51 -9.09 -10.48
C LEU A 63 7.97 -8.55 -9.16
N PRO A 64 7.57 -9.44 -8.22
CA PRO A 64 7.47 -10.88 -8.38
C PRO A 64 6.20 -11.31 -9.13
N GLY A 65 6.27 -12.42 -9.86
CA GLY A 65 5.10 -13.07 -10.42
C GLY A 65 5.12 -13.19 -11.94
N ASP A 66 5.49 -12.15 -12.70
CA ASP A 66 5.44 -12.21 -14.17
C ASP A 66 6.83 -12.17 -14.82
N TYR A 67 7.58 -13.27 -14.66
CA TYR A 67 8.90 -13.40 -15.29
C TYR A 67 8.84 -13.31 -16.83
N THR A 68 7.73 -13.72 -17.44
CA THR A 68 7.58 -13.66 -18.91
C THR A 68 7.50 -12.22 -19.38
N SER A 69 6.68 -11.38 -18.73
CA SER A 69 6.64 -9.95 -19.02
C SER A 69 7.93 -9.25 -18.64
N ALA A 70 8.56 -9.63 -17.51
CA ALA A 70 9.88 -9.13 -17.13
C ALA A 70 10.93 -9.37 -18.22
N GLN A 71 10.97 -10.60 -18.76
CA GLN A 71 11.85 -10.96 -19.86
C GLN A 71 11.55 -10.16 -21.12
N ASN A 72 10.28 -10.07 -21.51
CA ASN A 72 9.87 -9.33 -22.70
C ASN A 72 10.26 -7.84 -22.60
N ALA A 73 10.03 -7.21 -21.44
CA ALA A 73 10.42 -5.83 -21.19
C ALA A 73 11.94 -5.63 -21.26
N ALA A 74 12.73 -6.55 -20.68
CA ALA A 74 14.18 -6.51 -20.77
C ALA A 74 14.69 -6.65 -22.22
N LEU A 75 14.09 -7.53 -23.02
CA LEU A 75 14.44 -7.69 -24.45
C LEU A 75 14.09 -6.45 -25.28
N VAL A 76 12.91 -5.85 -25.03
CA VAL A 76 12.48 -4.62 -25.70
C VAL A 76 13.42 -3.46 -25.36
N GLU A 77 13.77 -3.30 -24.09
CA GLU A 77 14.66 -2.22 -23.65
C GLU A 77 16.10 -2.43 -24.14
N SER A 78 16.60 -3.67 -24.15
CA SER A 78 17.90 -3.98 -24.76
C SER A 78 17.93 -3.64 -26.26
N ALA A 79 16.86 -3.93 -26.99
CA ALA A 79 16.72 -3.56 -28.39
C ALA A 79 16.70 -2.03 -28.61
N ARG A 80 16.01 -1.27 -27.74
CA ARG A 80 16.04 0.21 -27.77
C ARG A 80 17.45 0.77 -27.58
N ASN A 81 18.26 0.10 -26.77
CA ASN A 81 19.66 0.44 -26.56
C ASN A 81 20.60 -0.06 -27.67
N GLY A 82 20.08 -0.61 -28.78
CA GLY A 82 20.85 -1.05 -29.95
C GLY A 82 21.32 -2.51 -29.88
N TYR A 83 20.83 -3.28 -28.92
CA TYR A 83 21.24 -4.67 -28.66
C TYR A 83 20.06 -5.64 -28.85
N THR A 84 19.42 -5.61 -30.02
CA THR A 84 18.34 -6.57 -30.34
C THR A 84 18.86 -8.00 -30.25
N ASN A 85 18.19 -8.82 -29.45
CA ASN A 85 18.59 -10.21 -29.23
C ASN A 85 18.50 -11.02 -30.54
N ALA A 86 19.63 -11.52 -31.01
CA ALA A 86 19.72 -12.43 -32.15
C ALA A 86 19.63 -13.91 -31.73
N GLY A 87 19.47 -14.20 -30.43
CA GLY A 87 19.23 -15.54 -29.90
C GLY A 87 17.78 -16.02 -30.07
N SER A 88 17.55 -17.28 -29.73
CA SER A 88 16.21 -17.90 -29.75
C SER A 88 15.60 -17.83 -28.35
N GLY A 89 14.77 -16.81 -28.09
CA GLY A 89 14.18 -16.58 -26.76
C GLY A 89 15.28 -16.26 -25.72
N ASN A 90 15.25 -16.93 -24.57
CA ASN A 90 16.26 -16.75 -23.51
C ASN A 90 17.56 -17.56 -23.72
N ALA A 91 17.96 -17.82 -24.97
CA ALA A 91 19.08 -18.70 -25.25
C ALA A 91 19.92 -18.21 -26.42
N CYS A 92 21.24 -18.29 -26.26
CA CYS A 92 22.22 -17.87 -27.25
C CYS A 92 22.91 -19.08 -27.90
N THR A 93 22.10 -19.93 -28.52
CA THR A 93 22.59 -21.10 -29.26
C THR A 93 23.30 -20.66 -30.55
N GLY A 94 24.49 -21.19 -30.83
CA GLY A 94 25.24 -20.87 -32.04
C GLY A 94 26.02 -19.54 -32.02
N ASN A 95 26.25 -18.96 -30.83
CA ASN A 95 26.99 -17.70 -30.62
C ASN A 95 26.42 -16.48 -31.39
N PRO A 96 25.12 -16.18 -31.24
CA PRO A 96 24.50 -15.01 -31.86
C PRO A 96 25.05 -13.72 -31.24
N SER A 97 25.13 -12.66 -32.04
CA SER A 97 25.57 -11.34 -31.59
C SER A 97 24.72 -10.25 -32.25
N PRO A 98 24.02 -9.40 -31.47
CA PRO A 98 23.93 -9.38 -30.01
C PRO A 98 23.18 -10.58 -29.41
N CYS A 99 23.55 -10.98 -28.19
CA CYS A 99 22.90 -12.03 -27.40
C CYS A 99 22.43 -11.43 -26.07
N VAL A 100 21.16 -11.63 -25.71
CA VAL A 100 20.58 -11.15 -24.45
C VAL A 100 19.97 -12.31 -23.69
N ILE A 101 20.40 -12.50 -22.44
CA ILE A 101 19.91 -13.55 -21.55
C ILE A 101 19.42 -12.89 -20.26
N THR A 102 18.26 -13.30 -19.78
CA THR A 102 17.71 -12.90 -18.48
C THR A 102 17.77 -14.06 -17.50
N ALA A 103 17.92 -13.76 -16.21
CA ALA A 103 17.83 -14.72 -15.12
C ALA A 103 17.19 -14.04 -13.90
N GLN A 104 16.49 -14.81 -13.06
CA GLN A 104 15.89 -14.34 -11.82
C GLN A 104 16.68 -14.93 -10.63
N PRO A 105 17.75 -14.26 -10.16
CA PRO A 105 18.57 -14.79 -9.07
C PRO A 105 17.85 -14.84 -7.73
N ALA A 106 16.83 -13.99 -7.53
CA ALA A 106 15.94 -13.97 -6.37
C ALA A 106 14.52 -13.54 -6.78
N THR A 107 13.54 -13.74 -5.91
CA THR A 107 12.10 -13.49 -6.18
C THR A 107 11.83 -12.11 -6.77
N ASN A 108 12.53 -11.06 -6.30
CA ASN A 108 12.35 -9.67 -6.74
C ASN A 108 13.54 -9.12 -7.54
N GLN A 109 14.40 -9.99 -8.09
CA GLN A 109 15.60 -9.57 -8.81
C GLN A 109 15.60 -10.06 -10.24
N LEU A 110 16.04 -9.21 -11.17
CA LEU A 110 16.25 -9.57 -12.56
C LEU A 110 17.68 -9.26 -12.96
N GLN A 111 18.42 -10.29 -13.35
CA GLN A 111 19.72 -10.17 -13.97
C GLN A 111 19.57 -10.21 -15.49
N VAL A 112 20.18 -9.25 -16.19
CA VAL A 112 20.27 -9.23 -17.64
C VAL A 112 21.73 -9.28 -18.06
N THR A 113 22.07 -10.20 -18.94
CA THR A 113 23.40 -10.37 -19.53
C THR A 113 23.33 -10.07 -21.01
N VAL A 114 24.12 -9.10 -21.46
CA VAL A 114 24.24 -8.73 -22.88
C VAL A 114 25.64 -9.09 -23.37
N SER A 115 25.71 -9.80 -24.49
CA SER A 115 26.95 -10.21 -25.14
C SER A 115 26.99 -9.72 -26.58
N VAL A 116 28.10 -9.10 -26.99
CA VAL A 116 28.33 -8.63 -28.37
C VAL A 116 29.71 -8.99 -28.89
N SER A 117 29.79 -9.30 -30.17
CA SER A 117 31.05 -9.45 -30.89
C SER A 117 31.58 -8.09 -31.32
N VAL A 118 32.79 -7.75 -30.87
CA VAL A 118 33.51 -6.54 -31.25
C VAL A 118 34.58 -6.89 -32.28
N ASN A 119 34.59 -6.16 -33.39
CA ASN A 119 35.60 -6.31 -34.42
C ASN A 119 36.93 -5.70 -33.98
N THR A 120 38.02 -6.41 -34.24
CA THR A 120 39.39 -5.88 -34.14
C THR A 120 39.83 -5.29 -35.49
N THR A 121 40.45 -4.12 -35.46
CA THR A 121 40.94 -3.44 -36.68
C THR A 121 42.42 -3.73 -36.89
N PHE A 122 43.26 -3.45 -35.90
CA PHE A 122 44.71 -3.60 -36.00
C PHE A 122 45.22 -4.94 -35.49
N LEU A 123 44.60 -5.45 -34.43
CA LEU A 123 44.83 -6.78 -33.87
C LEU A 123 44.58 -7.89 -34.89
N ARG A 124 43.73 -7.64 -35.89
CA ARG A 124 43.52 -8.54 -37.03
C ARG A 124 44.77 -8.74 -37.87
N LEU A 125 45.67 -7.75 -37.97
CA LEU A 125 46.93 -7.88 -38.72
C LEU A 125 47.92 -8.86 -38.06
N VAL A 126 47.77 -9.11 -36.75
CA VAL A 126 48.62 -10.03 -35.98
C VAL A 126 47.87 -11.29 -35.55
N GLY A 127 46.73 -11.59 -36.20
CA GLY A 127 46.03 -12.87 -36.08
C GLY A 127 44.90 -12.94 -35.05
N PHE A 128 44.55 -11.83 -34.37
CA PHE A 128 43.43 -11.80 -33.43
C PHE A 128 42.14 -11.36 -34.16
N GLY A 129 41.15 -12.25 -34.20
CA GLY A 129 39.83 -11.97 -34.78
C GLY A 129 38.90 -11.17 -33.85
N THR A 130 37.62 -11.16 -34.19
CA THR A 130 36.54 -10.67 -33.32
C THR A 130 36.57 -11.35 -31.95
N HIS A 131 36.32 -10.57 -30.90
CA HIS A 131 36.16 -11.09 -29.54
C HIS A 131 34.80 -10.69 -28.97
N THR A 132 34.32 -11.46 -28.00
CA THR A 132 33.04 -11.18 -27.34
C THR A 132 33.26 -10.31 -26.11
N VAL A 133 32.44 -9.26 -25.99
CA VAL A 133 32.29 -8.45 -24.78
C VAL A 133 30.96 -8.81 -24.15
N THR A 134 31.01 -9.23 -22.89
CA THR A 134 29.84 -9.61 -22.11
C THR A 134 29.77 -8.73 -20.85
N ARG A 135 28.60 -8.16 -20.58
CA ARG A 135 28.30 -7.48 -19.31
C ARG A 135 26.95 -7.94 -18.79
N SER A 136 26.84 -7.93 -17.48
CA SER A 136 25.62 -8.27 -16.76
C SER A 136 25.30 -7.17 -15.76
N ALA A 137 24.03 -6.88 -15.57
CA ALA A 137 23.54 -6.05 -14.48
C ALA A 137 22.37 -6.75 -13.81
N THR A 138 22.26 -6.59 -12.50
CA THR A 138 21.12 -7.10 -11.72
C THR A 138 20.36 -5.92 -11.15
N ALA A 139 19.06 -5.87 -11.41
CA ALA A 139 18.15 -4.94 -10.77
C ALA A 139 17.33 -5.67 -9.71
N GLU A 140 16.95 -4.96 -8.66
CA GLU A 140 16.03 -5.42 -7.61
C GLU A 140 14.85 -4.47 -7.52
N TYR A 141 13.66 -5.04 -7.39
CA TYR A 141 12.42 -4.32 -7.11
C TYR A 141 12.10 -4.43 -5.61
N LEU A 142 11.78 -3.30 -4.99
CA LEU A 142 11.21 -3.21 -3.64
C LEU A 142 9.71 -3.48 -3.72
N PRO A 143 9.22 -4.61 -3.17
CA PRO A 143 7.79 -4.88 -3.13
C PRO A 143 7.05 -3.78 -2.36
N PRO A 144 5.76 -3.52 -2.71
CA PRO A 144 4.92 -2.61 -1.93
C PRO A 144 4.91 -2.99 -0.44
N ILE A 145 4.90 -1.97 0.42
CA ILE A 145 4.78 -2.18 1.87
C ILE A 145 3.38 -2.71 2.15
N GLN A 146 3.30 -3.90 2.76
CA GLN A 146 2.03 -4.50 3.16
C GLN A 146 1.57 -3.83 4.45
N LEU A 147 0.45 -3.09 4.40
CA LEU A 147 -0.14 -2.44 5.57
C LEU A 147 -1.24 -3.30 6.21
N GLY A 148 -1.39 -3.14 7.52
CA GLY A 148 -2.34 -3.85 8.36
C GLY A 148 -1.77 -5.13 8.99
N GLN A 149 -2.63 -6.12 9.20
CA GLN A 149 -2.32 -7.35 9.93
C GLN A 149 -1.92 -8.53 9.02
N PRO A 150 -1.21 -9.54 9.56
CA PRO A 150 -0.84 -10.72 8.79
C PRO A 150 -2.05 -11.56 8.36
N GLY A 151 -1.93 -12.18 7.20
CA GLY A 151 -2.78 -13.27 6.77
C GLY A 151 -3.92 -12.82 5.86
N SER A 152 -5.10 -13.40 6.08
CA SER A 152 -6.21 -13.30 5.15
C SER A 152 -7.36 -12.43 5.67
N GLN A 153 -7.15 -11.60 6.70
CA GLN A 153 -8.16 -10.71 7.25
C GLN A 153 -7.50 -9.39 7.66
N GLN A 154 -8.21 -8.27 7.52
CA GLN A 154 -7.89 -6.94 8.02
C GLN A 154 -9.05 -6.44 8.88
N GLY A 155 -8.73 -5.92 10.08
CA GLY A 155 -9.72 -5.52 11.07
C GLY A 155 -10.35 -6.71 11.82
N SER A 156 -11.06 -6.40 12.90
CA SER A 156 -11.70 -7.38 13.78
C SER A 156 -13.21 -7.40 13.63
N ASP A 157 -13.78 -8.58 13.42
CA ASP A 157 -15.22 -8.82 13.47
C ASP A 157 -15.74 -9.06 14.89
N MET A 158 -17.07 -8.98 15.07
CA MET A 158 -17.72 -9.29 16.34
C MET A 158 -18.21 -10.74 16.38
N SER A 159 -18.12 -11.36 17.55
CA SER A 159 -18.81 -12.62 17.80
C SER A 159 -20.33 -12.40 17.86
N THR A 160 -21.11 -13.43 17.52
CA THR A 160 -22.58 -13.35 17.53
C THR A 160 -23.18 -13.09 18.91
N SER A 161 -22.43 -13.35 19.99
CA SER A 161 -22.87 -13.00 21.35
C SER A 161 -22.68 -11.51 21.68
N CYS A 162 -21.99 -10.78 20.81
CA CYS A 162 -21.62 -9.37 21.01
C CYS A 162 -22.09 -8.47 19.88
N ASP A 163 -22.84 -8.99 18.90
CA ASP A 163 -23.28 -8.24 17.70
C ASP A 163 -24.42 -7.24 17.97
N GLY A 164 -24.85 -7.12 19.22
CA GLY A 164 -25.89 -6.18 19.63
C GLY A 164 -27.32 -6.61 19.28
N VAL A 165 -27.56 -7.71 18.56
CA VAL A 165 -28.93 -8.06 18.11
C VAL A 165 -29.74 -8.75 19.21
N GLY A 166 -29.16 -9.81 19.81
CA GLY A 166 -29.84 -10.63 20.82
C GLY A 166 -29.56 -10.20 22.27
N GLY A 167 -28.68 -9.24 22.47
CA GLY A 167 -28.20 -8.78 23.77
C GLY A 167 -27.40 -7.49 23.63
N THR A 168 -26.80 -7.03 24.73
CA THR A 168 -25.93 -5.85 24.72
C THR A 168 -24.57 -6.16 24.10
N TYR A 169 -23.86 -5.13 23.63
CA TYR A 169 -22.45 -5.28 23.25
C TYR A 169 -21.60 -5.79 24.40
N CYS A 170 -20.53 -6.48 24.04
CA CYS A 170 -19.57 -6.97 25.02
C CYS A 170 -18.73 -5.80 25.54
N THR A 171 -18.60 -5.74 26.87
CA THR A 171 -17.99 -4.61 27.59
C THR A 171 -16.48 -4.71 27.74
N ASN A 172 -15.85 -5.80 27.29
CA ASN A 172 -14.40 -6.01 27.41
C ASN A 172 -13.80 -6.77 26.22
N PRO A 173 -12.51 -6.58 25.91
CA PRO A 173 -11.82 -7.27 24.82
C PRO A 173 -11.81 -8.79 24.97
N GLY A 174 -11.85 -9.30 26.22
CA GLY A 174 -11.89 -10.74 26.49
C GLY A 174 -13.22 -11.42 26.14
N SER A 175 -14.26 -10.65 25.82
CA SER A 175 -15.54 -11.16 25.34
C SER A 175 -16.05 -10.49 24.05
N GLY A 176 -15.56 -9.30 23.64
CA GLY A 176 -15.99 -8.52 22.47
C GLY A 176 -15.00 -8.47 21.29
N LEU A 177 -14.82 -7.29 20.66
CA LEU A 177 -13.76 -7.08 19.66
C LEU A 177 -12.42 -7.57 20.23
N GLY A 178 -11.75 -8.48 19.52
CA GLY A 178 -10.48 -9.08 19.95
C GLY A 178 -10.57 -10.31 20.87
N SER A 179 -11.77 -10.78 21.26
CA SER A 179 -11.93 -11.90 22.21
C SER A 179 -11.55 -13.29 21.68
N GLY A 180 -11.38 -13.42 20.36
CA GLY A 180 -11.03 -14.69 19.69
C GLY A 180 -9.55 -14.87 19.36
N GLY A 181 -8.65 -14.02 19.88
CA GLY A 181 -7.30 -13.88 19.35
C GLY A 181 -7.21 -12.92 18.15
N SER A 182 -8.21 -12.07 17.98
CA SER A 182 -8.31 -11.02 16.96
C SER A 182 -7.82 -9.67 17.50
N ASN A 183 -7.64 -8.69 16.61
CA ASN A 183 -6.98 -7.41 16.85
C ASN A 183 -7.86 -6.40 17.62
N TYR A 184 -7.24 -5.36 18.18
CA TYR A 184 -7.91 -4.29 18.93
C TYR A 184 -8.44 -3.15 18.02
N TYR A 185 -8.62 -3.41 16.72
CA TYR A 185 -9.05 -2.39 15.76
C TYR A 185 -9.98 -2.97 14.71
N PHE A 186 -10.77 -2.10 14.09
CA PHE A 186 -11.49 -2.37 12.84
C PHE A 186 -11.20 -1.25 11.83
N LEU A 187 -11.52 -1.49 10.57
CA LEU A 187 -11.29 -0.54 9.49
C LEU A 187 -12.39 0.53 9.53
N ARG A 188 -12.01 1.78 9.32
CA ARG A 188 -12.89 2.93 9.44
C ARG A 188 -12.91 3.71 8.13
N SER A 189 -14.08 4.21 7.75
CA SER A 189 -14.23 5.21 6.69
C SER A 189 -15.23 6.24 7.16
N GLU A 190 -14.89 7.51 6.96
CA GLU A 190 -15.75 8.62 7.38
C GLU A 190 -16.67 9.07 6.24
N GLY A 191 -17.80 9.68 6.60
CA GLY A 191 -18.78 10.22 5.67
C GLY A 191 -18.29 11.54 5.08
N TRP A 192 -18.80 11.88 3.89
CA TRP A 192 -18.39 13.10 3.17
C TRP A 192 -18.62 14.41 3.96
N GLY A 193 -19.53 14.40 4.92
CA GLY A 193 -19.86 15.53 5.79
C GLY A 193 -19.09 15.56 7.12
N ASN A 194 -18.32 14.52 7.45
CA ASN A 194 -17.55 14.46 8.69
C ASN A 194 -16.28 15.29 8.58
N PRO A 195 -15.91 16.03 9.63
CA PRO A 195 -14.69 16.79 9.61
C PRO A 195 -13.47 15.86 9.68
N ARG A 196 -12.36 16.33 9.12
CA ARG A 196 -11.09 15.58 9.12
C ARG A 196 -10.47 15.42 10.51
N SER A 197 -10.96 16.13 11.53
CA SER A 197 -10.60 15.91 12.93
C SER A 197 -11.27 14.67 13.55
N GLU A 198 -12.08 13.94 12.79
CA GLU A 198 -12.63 12.64 13.18
C GLU A 198 -11.73 11.48 12.72
N GLY A 199 -10.47 11.77 12.36
CA GLY A 199 -9.45 10.77 12.06
C GLY A 199 -9.30 10.28 10.63
N ASP A 200 -10.15 10.73 9.70
CA ASP A 200 -10.04 10.38 8.27
C ASP A 200 -9.60 11.58 7.42
N PRO A 201 -8.33 11.60 6.97
CA PRO A 201 -7.78 12.72 6.22
C PRO A 201 -8.26 12.76 4.77
N PHE A 202 -8.83 11.67 4.24
CA PHE A 202 -9.17 11.55 2.81
C PHE A 202 -10.62 11.93 2.52
N THR A 203 -11.45 11.99 3.56
CA THR A 203 -12.76 12.60 3.46
C THR A 203 -12.61 14.12 3.31
N PRO A 204 -13.14 14.73 2.24
CA PRO A 204 -12.74 16.07 1.88
C PRO A 204 -13.54 17.17 2.59
N SER A 205 -14.33 16.89 3.63
CA SER A 205 -15.04 17.94 4.37
C SER A 205 -14.08 18.77 5.24
N PRO A 206 -13.92 20.07 4.94
CA PRO A 206 -13.05 20.99 5.66
C PRO A 206 -13.77 21.85 6.71
N ASN A 207 -15.06 21.64 7.02
CA ASN A 207 -15.78 22.58 7.88
C ASN A 207 -15.48 22.36 9.38
N GLU A 208 -14.38 22.93 9.84
CA GLU A 208 -13.91 22.88 11.22
C GLU A 208 -13.35 24.25 11.65
N PRO A 209 -13.69 24.74 12.87
CA PRO A 209 -13.12 25.98 13.37
C PRO A 209 -11.60 25.84 13.56
N ALA A 210 -10.82 26.88 13.26
CA ALA A 210 -9.34 26.83 13.27
C ALA A 210 -8.66 26.55 14.65
N ASN A 211 -9.45 26.25 15.68
CA ASN A 211 -9.00 25.89 17.02
C ASN A 211 -9.41 24.48 17.44
N SER A 212 -10.06 23.69 16.58
CA SER A 212 -10.36 22.28 16.84
C SER A 212 -9.19 21.35 16.51
N CYS A 213 -8.29 21.72 15.59
CA CYS A 213 -7.15 20.88 15.17
C CYS A 213 -5.80 21.30 15.76
N GLY A 214 -5.08 20.31 16.28
CA GLY A 214 -3.66 20.34 16.60
C GLY A 214 -3.26 21.26 17.74
N PRO A 215 -1.94 21.45 17.96
CA PRO A 215 -1.45 22.45 18.88
C PRO A 215 -1.81 23.84 18.34
N SER A 216 -2.20 24.73 19.26
CA SER A 216 -2.90 26.00 19.04
C SER A 216 -2.62 26.71 17.70
N SER A 217 -3.69 27.17 17.04
CA SER A 217 -3.70 28.06 15.84
C SER A 217 -3.32 27.44 14.49
N VAL A 218 -3.53 26.14 14.30
CA VAL A 218 -3.42 25.48 12.98
C VAL A 218 -4.81 25.28 12.38
N SER A 219 -4.97 25.59 11.09
CA SER A 219 -6.24 25.35 10.39
C SER A 219 -6.50 23.85 10.22
N CYS A 220 -7.73 23.42 10.39
CA CYS A 220 -8.20 22.07 10.03
C CYS A 220 -8.38 21.89 8.50
N VAL A 221 -8.43 23.00 7.76
CA VAL A 221 -8.70 23.01 6.33
C VAL A 221 -7.41 22.80 5.55
N ALA A 222 -7.28 21.63 4.94
CA ALA A 222 -6.25 21.39 3.95
C ALA A 222 -6.62 22.05 2.61
N SER A 223 -5.63 22.67 1.96
CA SER A 223 -5.78 23.27 0.63
C SER A 223 -4.46 23.10 -0.15
N PRO A 224 -4.36 22.15 -1.08
CA PRO A 224 -5.40 21.18 -1.48
C PRO A 224 -5.72 20.16 -0.36
N PRO A 225 -6.90 19.51 -0.38
CA PRO A 225 -7.21 18.39 0.50
C PRO A 225 -6.29 17.19 0.22
N ASP A 226 -6.16 16.29 1.19
CA ASP A 226 -5.55 14.98 0.93
C ASP A 226 -6.52 14.13 0.11
N VAL A 227 -5.96 13.25 -0.72
CA VAL A 227 -6.67 12.26 -1.53
C VAL A 227 -5.94 10.93 -1.40
N HIS A 228 -6.62 9.81 -1.67
CA HIS A 228 -5.96 8.52 -1.65
C HIS A 228 -4.87 8.46 -2.74
N LEU A 229 -3.75 7.82 -2.44
CA LEU A 229 -2.63 7.65 -3.38
C LEU A 229 -3.01 6.79 -4.59
N VAL A 230 -4.06 5.98 -4.46
CA VAL A 230 -4.71 5.30 -5.59
C VAL A 230 -5.99 6.05 -5.87
N SER A 231 -5.93 6.98 -6.82
CA SER A 231 -7.09 7.77 -7.24
C SER A 231 -6.90 8.41 -8.61
N PRO A 232 -8.01 8.74 -9.31
CA PRO A 232 -7.96 9.59 -10.50
C PRO A 232 -7.42 11.00 -10.22
N TRP A 233 -7.64 11.54 -9.02
CA TRP A 233 -7.14 12.86 -8.61
C TRP A 233 -5.60 12.89 -8.54
N ASP A 234 -4.98 11.86 -7.97
CA ASP A 234 -3.51 11.73 -7.92
C ASP A 234 -2.92 11.26 -9.26
N GLY A 235 -3.76 10.93 -10.25
CA GLY A 235 -3.34 10.50 -11.59
C GLY A 235 -2.76 9.08 -11.63
N THR A 236 -2.99 8.30 -10.59
CA THR A 236 -2.49 6.92 -10.46
C THR A 236 -3.50 5.89 -10.93
N GLU A 237 -4.79 6.26 -11.01
CA GLU A 237 -5.89 5.41 -11.47
C GLU A 237 -6.66 6.04 -12.65
N ASN A 238 -7.29 5.20 -13.48
CA ASN A 238 -8.22 5.65 -14.51
C ASN A 238 -9.55 6.11 -13.89
N SER A 239 -10.10 7.23 -14.36
CA SER A 239 -11.41 7.70 -13.91
C SER A 239 -12.55 6.75 -14.31
N ASP A 240 -13.47 6.50 -13.38
CA ASP A 240 -14.70 5.74 -13.60
C ASP A 240 -15.89 6.49 -12.97
N ALA A 241 -17.06 6.45 -13.63
CA ALA A 241 -18.23 7.22 -13.19
C ALA A 241 -18.93 6.61 -11.96
N THR A 242 -18.62 5.37 -11.59
CA THR A 242 -19.19 4.66 -10.43
C THR A 242 -18.23 4.58 -9.24
N LEU A 243 -17.12 5.33 -9.27
CA LEU A 243 -16.14 5.42 -8.20
C LEU A 243 -15.92 6.89 -7.82
N ASN A 244 -15.38 7.11 -6.62
CA ASN A 244 -15.01 8.45 -6.22
C ASN A 244 -13.70 8.90 -6.88
N TYR A 245 -13.70 10.12 -7.39
CA TYR A 245 -12.54 10.69 -8.09
C TYR A 245 -11.37 10.96 -7.14
N VAL A 246 -11.63 11.08 -5.83
CA VAL A 246 -10.61 11.17 -4.76
C VAL A 246 -10.07 9.80 -4.33
N GLY A 247 -10.59 8.70 -4.90
CA GLY A 247 -10.29 7.32 -4.53
C GLY A 247 -10.96 6.87 -3.23
N GLY A 248 -10.86 5.58 -2.94
CA GLY A 248 -11.25 4.98 -1.66
C GLY A 248 -10.13 4.21 -0.97
N GLN A 249 -10.48 3.48 0.08
CA GLN A 249 -9.55 2.62 0.82
C GLN A 249 -9.23 1.38 -0.01
N ASN A 250 -7.94 1.09 -0.20
CA ASN A 250 -7.48 0.07 -1.14
C ASN A 250 -6.80 -1.11 -0.46
N TYR A 251 -7.14 -2.32 -0.88
CA TYR A 251 -6.57 -3.57 -0.36
C TYR A 251 -6.05 -4.45 -1.49
N LEU A 252 -4.76 -4.82 -1.42
CA LEU A 252 -4.15 -5.78 -2.31
C LEU A 252 -4.54 -7.18 -1.87
N ILE A 253 -5.05 -7.97 -2.80
CA ILE A 253 -5.38 -9.38 -2.62
C ILE A 253 -4.41 -10.19 -3.45
N ASP A 254 -3.72 -11.12 -2.79
CA ASP A 254 -2.84 -12.11 -3.40
C ASP A 254 -3.55 -13.47 -3.39
N VAL A 255 -3.73 -14.10 -4.56
CA VAL A 255 -4.24 -15.47 -4.68
C VAL A 255 -3.14 -16.37 -5.24
N PRO A 256 -2.66 -17.36 -4.46
CA PRO A 256 -1.57 -18.20 -4.87
C PRO A 256 -1.86 -19.06 -6.10
N ALA A 257 -0.79 -19.48 -6.78
CA ALA A 257 -0.89 -20.42 -7.91
C ALA A 257 -1.70 -21.68 -7.56
N GLY A 258 -2.66 -22.05 -8.41
CA GLY A 258 -3.49 -23.23 -8.23
C GLY A 258 -4.68 -23.04 -7.27
N GLN A 259 -4.96 -21.81 -6.81
CA GLN A 259 -5.98 -21.54 -5.80
C GLN A 259 -7.14 -20.70 -6.34
N LYS A 260 -8.22 -20.66 -5.55
CA LYS A 260 -9.35 -19.74 -5.72
C LYS A 260 -9.66 -19.08 -4.38
N ALA A 261 -10.26 -17.91 -4.44
CA ALA A 261 -10.54 -17.09 -3.27
C ALA A 261 -11.90 -16.37 -3.37
N ASP A 262 -12.60 -16.28 -2.24
CA ASP A 262 -13.73 -15.38 -2.04
C ASP A 262 -13.28 -14.20 -1.19
N VAL A 263 -13.70 -13.00 -1.57
CA VAL A 263 -13.42 -11.76 -0.82
C VAL A 263 -14.68 -11.44 -0.04
N GLN A 264 -14.57 -11.31 1.28
CA GLN A 264 -15.70 -11.07 2.16
C GLN A 264 -15.50 -9.81 2.99
N ILE A 265 -16.60 -9.10 3.23
CA ILE A 265 -16.68 -7.89 4.02
C ILE A 265 -17.55 -8.18 5.23
N TYR A 266 -17.06 -7.82 6.41
CA TYR A 266 -17.86 -7.81 7.62
C TYR A 266 -18.59 -6.49 7.74
N ASN A 267 -19.89 -6.55 8.04
CA ASN A 267 -20.75 -5.38 8.17
C ASN A 267 -20.71 -4.50 6.91
N PRO A 268 -21.07 -4.99 5.71
CA PRO A 268 -20.89 -4.23 4.46
C PRO A 268 -21.81 -3.01 4.32
N SER A 269 -22.97 -2.95 4.98
CA SER A 269 -23.85 -1.78 4.93
C SER A 269 -23.54 -0.84 6.08
N PHE A 270 -23.53 0.49 5.87
CA PHE A 270 -23.60 1.44 6.98
C PHE A 270 -24.93 1.25 7.71
N ALA A 271 -24.85 0.89 8.99
CA ALA A 271 -25.98 0.43 9.75
C ALA A 271 -25.87 0.87 11.21
N PRO A 272 -25.96 2.19 11.49
CA PRO A 272 -25.77 2.70 12.83
C PRO A 272 -26.81 2.12 13.77
N ASP A 273 -26.30 1.61 14.88
CA ASP A 273 -27.03 1.09 16.02
C ASP A 273 -26.92 2.09 17.18
N SER A 274 -27.88 2.07 18.11
CA SER A 274 -28.15 3.18 19.06
C SER A 274 -26.94 3.72 19.84
N ASN A 275 -26.99 5.00 20.22
CA ASN A 275 -25.99 5.76 20.98
C ASN A 275 -25.66 5.29 22.43
N ASP A 276 -26.24 4.19 22.91
CA ASP A 276 -26.02 3.66 24.28
C ASP A 276 -24.64 2.96 24.44
N GLN A 277 -23.68 3.26 23.57
CA GLN A 277 -22.39 2.59 23.37
C GLN A 277 -21.29 3.02 24.37
N ASN A 278 -21.65 3.68 25.48
CA ASN A 278 -20.69 4.20 26.46
C ASN A 278 -19.75 3.10 26.99
N GLY A 279 -18.50 3.10 26.51
CA GLY A 279 -17.44 2.17 26.94
C GLY A 279 -17.53 0.76 26.32
N ALA A 280 -18.26 0.57 25.22
CA ALA A 280 -18.46 -0.72 24.55
C ALA A 280 -17.52 -0.94 23.35
N TYR A 281 -17.18 -2.20 23.09
CA TYR A 281 -16.38 -2.63 21.92
C TYR A 281 -17.30 -2.94 20.74
N SER A 282 -17.98 -1.93 20.19
CA SER A 282 -18.84 -2.03 19.01
C SER A 282 -18.15 -1.48 17.76
N TYR A 283 -18.74 -1.79 16.61
CA TYR A 283 -18.50 -1.03 15.40
C TYR A 283 -19.18 0.33 15.58
N HIS A 284 -18.41 1.32 16.03
CA HIS A 284 -18.85 2.64 16.50
C HIS A 284 -19.45 3.49 15.38
N GLU A 285 -20.57 3.08 14.80
CA GLU A 285 -21.19 3.73 13.64
C GLU A 285 -22.09 4.92 14.00
N ASP A 286 -22.35 5.10 15.30
CA ASP A 286 -23.12 6.19 15.90
C ASP A 286 -22.33 6.79 17.09
N ASP A 287 -22.00 8.07 16.99
CA ASP A 287 -21.21 8.82 17.98
C ASP A 287 -21.79 10.21 18.30
N GLY A 288 -23.04 10.44 17.88
CA GLY A 288 -23.73 11.72 18.05
C GLY A 288 -23.52 12.73 16.92
N SER A 289 -22.75 12.39 15.87
CA SER A 289 -22.61 13.22 14.66
C SER A 289 -23.91 13.40 13.87
N PHE A 290 -24.90 12.55 14.12
CA PHE A 290 -26.29 12.68 13.70
C PHE A 290 -27.24 12.15 14.80
N PRO A 291 -28.54 12.54 14.81
CA PRO A 291 -29.47 12.08 15.84
C PRO A 291 -29.82 10.60 15.70
N ASP A 292 -29.90 9.87 16.82
CA ASP A 292 -30.48 8.53 16.85
C ASP A 292 -31.88 8.50 16.25
N GLY A 293 -32.16 7.46 15.46
CA GLY A 293 -33.42 7.39 14.75
C GLY A 293 -33.56 8.49 13.69
N SER A 294 -32.45 9.09 13.22
CA SER A 294 -32.49 10.06 12.13
C SER A 294 -33.33 9.51 11.01
N THR A 295 -34.30 10.32 10.58
CA THR A 295 -35.19 10.01 9.46
C THR A 295 -34.65 10.53 8.13
N THR A 296 -33.52 11.23 8.16
CA THR A 296 -32.91 11.84 6.98
C THR A 296 -32.01 10.81 6.32
N ASP A 297 -32.33 10.42 5.10
CA ASP A 297 -31.52 9.52 4.27
C ASP A 297 -30.10 10.04 4.03
N THR A 298 -29.93 11.36 3.91
CA THR A 298 -28.63 11.99 3.65
C THR A 298 -27.65 11.96 4.81
N ASP A 299 -28.07 11.61 6.04
CA ASP A 299 -27.14 11.37 7.16
C ASP A 299 -26.39 10.03 7.02
N TYR A 300 -26.80 9.19 6.06
CA TYR A 300 -26.30 7.85 5.86
C TYR A 300 -25.52 7.74 4.56
N SER A 301 -24.58 6.79 4.54
CA SER A 301 -23.76 6.47 3.39
C SER A 301 -24.05 5.10 2.82
N ALA A 302 -24.08 4.96 1.50
CA ALA A 302 -23.96 3.63 0.89
C ALA A 302 -22.49 3.23 0.83
N MET A 303 -22.21 1.93 0.82
CA MET A 303 -20.86 1.41 0.69
C MET A 303 -20.73 0.69 -0.64
N ALA A 304 -19.72 1.06 -1.44
CA ALA A 304 -19.38 0.33 -2.65
C ALA A 304 -18.07 -0.46 -2.44
N TYR A 305 -18.11 -1.74 -2.81
CA TYR A 305 -16.98 -2.66 -2.78
C TYR A 305 -16.67 -3.07 -4.20
N THR A 306 -15.57 -2.52 -4.73
CA THR A 306 -15.19 -2.71 -6.12
C THR A 306 -13.94 -3.57 -6.19
N VAL A 307 -14.00 -4.67 -6.93
CA VAL A 307 -12.83 -5.52 -7.16
C VAL A 307 -12.26 -5.27 -8.55
N PHE A 308 -10.94 -5.18 -8.65
CA PHE A 308 -10.19 -5.03 -9.88
C PHE A 308 -9.17 -6.14 -10.04
N THR A 309 -8.86 -6.54 -11.27
CA THR A 309 -7.57 -7.21 -11.53
C THR A 309 -6.43 -6.23 -11.30
N ALA A 310 -5.31 -6.70 -10.75
CA ALA A 310 -4.11 -5.91 -10.51
C ALA A 310 -2.89 -6.55 -11.21
N PRO A 311 -2.82 -6.52 -12.55
CA PRO A 311 -1.82 -7.28 -13.30
C PRO A 311 -0.38 -6.78 -13.09
N ILE A 312 -0.20 -5.52 -12.69
CA ILE A 312 1.10 -4.89 -12.50
C ILE A 312 1.13 -4.21 -11.13
N LEU A 313 1.85 -4.77 -10.15
CA LEU A 313 1.90 -4.21 -8.78
C LEU A 313 2.39 -2.75 -8.74
N THR A 314 3.26 -2.36 -9.67
CA THR A 314 3.82 -1.01 -9.77
C THR A 314 2.89 0.04 -10.38
N SER A 315 1.77 -0.35 -10.99
CA SER A 315 0.90 0.60 -11.71
C SER A 315 -0.58 0.24 -11.57
N ARG A 316 -1.37 1.18 -11.06
CA ARG A 316 -2.85 1.04 -10.96
C ARG A 316 -3.56 1.42 -12.25
N LEU A 317 -2.89 2.08 -13.19
CA LEU A 317 -3.44 2.42 -14.51
C LEU A 317 -3.74 1.18 -15.38
N SER A 318 -3.18 0.03 -15.02
CA SER A 318 -3.44 -1.25 -15.70
C SER A 318 -4.52 -2.09 -15.01
N ASP A 319 -5.06 -1.61 -13.88
CA ASP A 319 -6.14 -2.31 -13.17
C ASP A 319 -7.43 -2.26 -14.00
N SER A 320 -8.22 -3.33 -13.93
CA SER A 320 -9.51 -3.39 -14.62
C SER A 320 -10.60 -3.94 -13.71
N LYS A 321 -11.73 -3.24 -13.66
CA LYS A 321 -12.87 -3.57 -12.79
C LYS A 321 -13.44 -4.94 -13.15
N VAL A 322 -13.66 -5.79 -12.15
CA VAL A 322 -14.22 -7.15 -12.31
C VAL A 322 -15.54 -7.35 -11.57
N SER A 323 -15.74 -6.73 -10.41
CA SER A 323 -17.05 -6.73 -9.73
C SER A 323 -17.25 -5.41 -9.00
N GLN A 324 -18.52 -5.04 -8.80
CA GLN A 324 -18.88 -3.92 -7.95
C GLN A 324 -20.19 -4.20 -7.23
N GLU A 325 -20.12 -4.25 -5.91
CA GLU A 325 -21.26 -4.49 -5.02
C GLU A 325 -21.56 -3.23 -4.23
N VAL A 326 -22.79 -2.73 -4.32
CA VAL A 326 -23.23 -1.53 -3.59
C VAL A 326 -24.22 -1.95 -2.51
N PHE A 327 -23.90 -1.66 -1.26
CA PHE A 327 -24.73 -1.95 -0.10
C PHE A 327 -25.35 -0.66 0.40
N TYR A 328 -26.69 -0.61 0.40
CA TYR A 328 -27.43 0.57 0.85
C TYR A 328 -27.47 0.65 2.37
N PRO A 329 -27.49 1.86 2.93
CA PRO A 329 -27.59 2.04 4.36
C PRO A 329 -28.99 1.74 4.88
N TYR A 330 -29.06 1.51 6.17
CA TYR A 330 -30.30 1.46 6.92
C TYR A 330 -30.07 1.87 8.37
N ASN A 331 -31.09 2.42 9.01
CA ASN A 331 -31.05 2.68 10.43
C ASN A 331 -31.28 1.36 11.20
N ALA A 332 -30.28 0.94 11.96
CA ALA A 332 -30.28 -0.28 12.77
C ALA A 332 -30.53 -0.02 14.26
N THR A 333 -30.90 1.20 14.67
CA THR A 333 -31.17 1.58 16.07
C THR A 333 -32.13 0.59 16.77
N CYS A 334 -33.14 0.09 16.05
CA CYS A 334 -34.11 -0.87 16.59
C CYS A 334 -33.69 -2.36 16.55
N LEU A 335 -32.45 -2.66 16.14
CA LEU A 335 -31.89 -4.01 16.25
C LEU A 335 -31.23 -4.22 17.62
N TYR A 336 -30.75 -3.15 18.25
CA TYR A 336 -30.01 -3.22 19.51
C TYR A 336 -30.79 -3.90 20.65
N ASN A 337 -30.14 -4.86 21.31
CA ASN A 337 -30.60 -5.62 22.46
C ASN A 337 -32.07 -6.03 22.35
N SER A 338 -32.38 -6.79 21.30
CA SER A 338 -33.73 -7.26 20.96
C SER A 338 -34.75 -6.12 20.77
N GLY A 339 -34.31 -5.00 20.21
CA GLY A 339 -35.12 -3.81 19.95
C GLY A 339 -35.45 -3.00 21.19
N SER A 340 -34.57 -3.04 22.20
CA SER A 340 -34.72 -2.30 23.46
C SER A 340 -34.98 -0.80 23.25
N SER A 341 -34.24 -0.18 22.31
CA SER A 341 -34.40 1.22 21.89
C SER A 341 -35.75 1.53 21.24
N CYS A 342 -36.53 0.50 20.89
CA CYS A 342 -37.79 0.61 20.17
C CYS A 342 -38.94 -0.16 20.82
N ASN A 343 -39.04 -0.08 22.16
CA ASN A 343 -40.06 -0.76 22.97
C ASN A 343 -40.03 -2.29 22.82
N ASN A 344 -38.84 -2.88 22.76
CA ASN A 344 -38.60 -4.32 22.55
C ASN A 344 -39.21 -4.84 21.23
N LYS A 345 -39.20 -4.01 20.19
CA LYS A 345 -39.67 -4.36 18.84
C LYS A 345 -38.48 -4.39 17.89
N LEU A 346 -37.89 -5.57 17.73
CA LEU A 346 -36.84 -5.82 16.76
C LEU A 346 -37.28 -5.33 15.37
N SER A 347 -36.59 -4.34 14.82
CA SER A 347 -36.87 -3.78 13.51
C SER A 347 -35.67 -2.98 12.99
N TYR A 348 -35.73 -2.57 11.73
CA TYR A 348 -34.82 -1.59 11.14
C TYR A 348 -35.60 -0.69 10.17
N TYR A 349 -35.03 0.46 9.84
CA TYR A 349 -35.60 1.38 8.85
C TYR A 349 -34.68 1.47 7.65
N TRP A 350 -35.15 1.04 6.49
CA TRP A 350 -34.40 1.20 5.24
C TRP A 350 -34.90 2.39 4.45
N PHE A 351 -34.01 2.96 3.65
CA PHE A 351 -34.28 4.09 2.78
C PHE A 351 -34.54 3.59 1.36
N PRO A 352 -35.75 3.77 0.80
CA PRO A 352 -35.99 3.46 -0.60
C PRO A 352 -35.15 4.36 -1.49
N THR A 353 -34.40 3.73 -2.41
CA THR A 353 -33.46 4.37 -3.35
C THR A 353 -34.07 5.47 -4.24
N SER A 354 -35.41 5.58 -4.28
CA SER A 354 -36.14 6.54 -5.13
C SER A 354 -36.89 7.64 -4.38
N THR A 355 -37.07 7.54 -3.05
CA THR A 355 -37.92 8.47 -2.30
C THR A 355 -37.29 9.02 -1.02
N GLY A 356 -36.17 8.46 -0.55
CA GLY A 356 -35.51 8.88 0.69
C GLY A 356 -36.32 8.65 1.97
N SER A 357 -37.55 8.15 1.86
CA SER A 357 -38.49 8.03 2.98
C SER A 357 -38.38 6.69 3.69
N GLN A 358 -38.02 6.68 4.97
CA GLN A 358 -37.84 5.46 5.74
C GLN A 358 -39.05 4.52 5.71
N THR A 359 -38.77 3.24 5.50
CA THR A 359 -39.76 2.15 5.59
C THR A 359 -39.33 1.19 6.70
N THR A 360 -40.21 0.97 7.68
CA THR A 360 -39.94 0.02 8.78
C THR A 360 -40.11 -1.41 8.34
N VAL A 361 -39.11 -2.25 8.61
CA VAL A 361 -39.20 -3.71 8.46
C VAL A 361 -39.12 -4.34 9.85
N LYS A 362 -40.13 -5.15 10.19
CA LYS A 362 -40.32 -5.68 11.55
C LYS A 362 -39.86 -7.12 11.66
N ASN A 363 -39.36 -7.49 12.84
CA ASN A 363 -38.95 -8.86 13.19
C ASN A 363 -37.93 -9.46 12.21
N TYR A 364 -37.00 -8.64 11.72
CA TYR A 364 -35.97 -9.06 10.77
C TYR A 364 -34.66 -8.36 11.09
N THR A 365 -33.57 -9.12 11.00
CA THR A 365 -32.20 -8.63 11.05
C THR A 365 -31.62 -8.81 9.65
N PRO A 366 -31.24 -7.73 8.94
CA PRO A 366 -30.58 -7.83 7.66
C PRO A 366 -29.37 -8.75 7.70
N ALA A 367 -29.17 -9.55 6.65
CA ALA A 367 -28.01 -10.43 6.56
C ALA A 367 -26.69 -9.65 6.53
N THR A 368 -26.73 -8.38 6.18
CA THR A 368 -25.61 -7.44 6.11
C THR A 368 -25.24 -6.80 7.46
N PHE A 369 -26.04 -6.97 8.51
CA PHE A 369 -25.77 -6.39 9.83
C PHE A 369 -24.82 -7.28 10.64
N HIS A 370 -23.60 -6.82 10.92
CA HIS A 370 -22.61 -7.55 11.73
C HIS A 370 -22.36 -9.01 11.26
N ARG A 371 -22.24 -9.20 9.95
CA ARG A 371 -21.95 -10.49 9.30
C ARG A 371 -20.97 -10.35 8.15
N TRP A 372 -20.30 -11.46 7.83
CA TRP A 372 -19.44 -11.60 6.66
C TRP A 372 -20.26 -11.88 5.39
N ILE A 373 -20.08 -11.06 4.36
CA ILE A 373 -20.78 -11.12 3.08
C ILE A 373 -19.76 -11.07 1.93
N SER A 374 -19.96 -11.83 0.87
CA SER A 374 -19.08 -11.79 -0.32
C SER A 374 -19.18 -10.44 -1.04
N ALA A 375 -18.03 -9.87 -1.43
CA ALA A 375 -17.90 -8.70 -2.30
C ALA A 375 -17.79 -9.06 -3.80
N ILE A 376 -17.97 -10.34 -4.13
CA ILE A 376 -17.91 -10.84 -5.52
C ILE A 376 -19.28 -11.34 -5.96
N GLN A 377 -19.95 -12.10 -5.09
CA GLN A 377 -21.23 -12.71 -5.41
C GLN A 377 -22.14 -12.76 -4.19
N TYR A 378 -22.80 -11.64 -3.90
CA TYR A 378 -23.88 -11.60 -2.93
C TYR A 378 -25.25 -11.73 -3.62
N TYR A 379 -25.90 -12.89 -3.47
CA TYR A 379 -27.23 -13.12 -4.05
C TYR A 379 -28.24 -13.52 -2.97
N PRO A 380 -28.76 -12.56 -2.19
CA PRO A 380 -29.67 -12.87 -1.11
C PRO A 380 -30.97 -13.49 -1.63
N SER A 381 -31.47 -14.51 -0.93
CA SER A 381 -32.76 -15.15 -1.27
C SER A 381 -33.94 -14.38 -0.68
N ASN A 382 -33.75 -13.72 0.48
CA ASN A 382 -34.77 -12.93 1.16
C ASN A 382 -35.06 -11.62 0.42
N SER A 383 -36.34 -11.25 0.28
CA SER A 383 -36.75 -10.02 -0.38
C SER A 383 -36.31 -8.74 0.33
N ASN A 384 -36.17 -8.76 1.65
CA ASN A 384 -35.74 -7.59 2.43
C ASN A 384 -34.27 -7.27 2.17
N ASP A 385 -33.40 -8.28 2.13
CA ASP A 385 -31.98 -8.10 1.82
C ASP A 385 -31.77 -7.64 0.37
N LYS A 386 -32.60 -8.12 -0.58
CA LYS A 386 -32.56 -7.66 -1.97
C LYS A 386 -32.81 -6.16 -2.13
N ASN A 387 -33.49 -5.52 -1.18
CA ASN A 387 -33.72 -4.07 -1.21
C ASN A 387 -32.53 -3.27 -0.67
N LEU A 388 -31.59 -3.92 0.04
CA LEU A 388 -30.45 -3.29 0.69
C LEU A 388 -29.15 -3.43 -0.11
N TYR A 389 -29.28 -3.85 -1.36
CA TYR A 389 -28.17 -4.27 -2.18
C TYR A 389 -28.44 -3.97 -3.64
N ASN A 390 -27.38 -3.56 -4.34
CA ASN A 390 -27.36 -3.42 -5.78
C ASN A 390 -26.08 -4.01 -6.35
N HIS A 391 -26.26 -4.93 -7.30
CA HIS A 391 -25.17 -5.51 -8.06
C HIS A 391 -24.90 -4.63 -9.28
N ALA A 392 -23.82 -3.85 -9.25
CA ALA A 392 -23.50 -2.93 -10.33
C ALA A 392 -22.70 -3.61 -11.46
N LEU A 393 -21.87 -4.60 -11.12
CA LEU A 393 -21.08 -5.37 -12.08
C LEU A 393 -20.81 -6.80 -11.58
N ASP A 394 -21.04 -7.78 -12.46
CA ASP A 394 -20.71 -9.19 -12.27
C ASP A 394 -19.34 -9.50 -12.87
N ILE A 395 -18.57 -10.37 -12.21
CA ILE A 395 -17.34 -10.98 -12.74
C ILE A 395 -17.61 -11.90 -13.95
N GLY A 396 -18.88 -12.09 -14.31
CA GLY A 396 -19.34 -12.77 -15.51
C GLY A 396 -19.78 -14.20 -15.20
N SER A 397 -19.17 -15.20 -15.83
CA SER A 397 -19.45 -16.61 -15.51
C SER A 397 -18.65 -17.17 -14.33
N GLY A 398 -17.85 -16.33 -13.67
CA GLY A 398 -17.07 -16.69 -12.48
C GLY A 398 -17.85 -16.39 -11.19
N THR A 399 -17.47 -17.06 -10.10
CA THR A 399 -18.09 -16.87 -8.75
C THR A 399 -17.05 -16.37 -7.74
N TYR A 400 -15.77 -16.48 -8.07
CA TYR A 400 -14.64 -16.31 -7.18
C TYR A 400 -13.44 -15.78 -7.96
N LEU A 401 -12.45 -15.24 -7.25
CA LEU A 401 -11.14 -14.95 -7.83
C LEU A 401 -10.47 -16.28 -8.19
N ASP A 402 -9.99 -16.40 -9.43
CA ASP A 402 -9.53 -17.69 -9.98
C ASP A 402 -8.08 -17.63 -10.46
N ASN A 403 -7.21 -18.33 -9.73
CA ASN A 403 -5.83 -18.61 -10.11
C ASN A 403 -5.56 -20.12 -10.23
N SER A 404 -6.59 -20.93 -10.46
CA SER A 404 -6.49 -22.39 -10.48
C SER A 404 -5.57 -22.94 -11.57
N THR A 405 -5.40 -22.21 -12.67
CA THR A 405 -4.52 -22.59 -13.80
C THR A 405 -3.22 -21.80 -13.82
N GLY A 406 -2.99 -20.88 -12.88
CA GLY A 406 -1.76 -20.10 -12.82
C GLY A 406 -0.60 -20.89 -12.27
N THR A 407 0.60 -20.55 -12.72
CA THR A 407 1.87 -21.10 -12.22
C THR A 407 2.58 -20.13 -11.27
N VAL A 408 2.00 -18.96 -11.07
CA VAL A 408 2.49 -17.84 -10.27
C VAL A 408 1.28 -17.18 -9.59
N ASP A 409 1.55 -16.43 -8.54
CA ASP A 409 0.53 -15.70 -7.79
C ASP A 409 -0.11 -14.63 -8.67
N LYS A 410 -1.40 -14.39 -8.46
CA LYS A 410 -2.18 -13.36 -9.16
C LYS A 410 -2.73 -12.38 -8.15
N TYR A 411 -2.81 -11.13 -8.58
CA TYR A 411 -3.22 -10.04 -7.71
C TYR A 411 -4.53 -9.40 -8.17
N TRP A 412 -5.33 -9.04 -7.18
CA TRP A 412 -6.53 -8.22 -7.31
C TRP A 412 -6.44 -7.06 -6.34
N ARG A 413 -7.25 -6.03 -6.56
CA ARG A 413 -7.42 -4.90 -5.65
C ARG A 413 -8.88 -4.83 -5.26
N LEU A 414 -9.16 -4.69 -3.97
CA LEU A 414 -10.45 -4.29 -3.45
C LEU A 414 -10.38 -2.81 -3.10
N GLU A 415 -11.25 -2.01 -3.68
CA GLU A 415 -11.49 -0.63 -3.29
C GLU A 415 -12.80 -0.54 -2.52
N VAL A 416 -12.77 0.23 -1.43
CA VAL A 416 -13.91 0.51 -0.57
C VAL A 416 -14.21 1.99 -0.63
N ASP A 417 -15.36 2.32 -1.18
CA ASP A 417 -15.85 3.67 -1.37
C ASP A 417 -17.03 3.96 -0.44
N ASN A 418 -17.02 5.17 0.12
CA ASN A 418 -18.14 5.75 0.83
C ASN A 418 -18.94 6.63 -0.14
N GLU A 419 -20.16 6.20 -0.43
CA GLU A 419 -21.04 6.81 -1.42
C GLU A 419 -22.19 7.60 -0.78
N ALA A 420 -22.87 8.40 -1.60
CA ALA A 420 -24.14 8.99 -1.17
C ALA A 420 -25.13 7.86 -0.81
N TRP A 421 -26.10 8.14 0.06
CA TRP A 421 -27.10 7.17 0.55
C TRP A 421 -27.77 6.30 -0.54
N ASN A 422 -27.87 6.83 -1.77
CA ASN A 422 -28.46 6.17 -2.93
C ASN A 422 -27.46 5.39 -3.81
N GLY A 423 -26.22 5.20 -3.35
CA GLY A 423 -25.17 4.46 -4.05
C GLY A 423 -24.51 5.22 -5.19
N GLN A 424 -24.59 6.55 -5.20
CA GLN A 424 -23.91 7.39 -6.19
C GLN A 424 -22.59 7.93 -5.63
N ALA A 425 -21.55 7.94 -6.48
CA ALA A 425 -20.29 8.63 -6.22
C ALA A 425 -20.50 10.06 -5.71
N THR A 426 -19.92 10.35 -4.54
CA THR A 426 -19.97 11.66 -3.87
C THR A 426 -19.09 12.68 -4.60
N CYS A 427 -17.96 12.24 -5.17
CA CYS A 427 -17.10 13.06 -6.00
C CYS A 427 -16.83 12.42 -7.36
N LYS A 428 -17.32 13.05 -8.43
CA LYS A 428 -17.27 12.49 -9.80
C LYS A 428 -16.16 13.06 -10.70
N SER A 429 -15.44 14.09 -10.25
CA SER A 429 -14.38 14.74 -11.04
C SER A 429 -13.48 15.61 -10.17
N ASN A 430 -12.39 16.12 -10.75
CA ASN A 430 -11.49 17.10 -10.13
C ASN A 430 -12.12 18.47 -9.80
N THR A 431 -13.40 18.66 -10.16
CA THR A 431 -14.17 19.86 -9.81
C THR A 431 -15.09 19.65 -8.61
N CYS A 432 -15.08 18.47 -7.98
CA CYS A 432 -15.88 18.26 -6.79
C CYS A 432 -15.39 19.23 -5.70
N THR A 433 -16.31 20.11 -5.29
CA THR A 433 -16.01 21.16 -4.32
C THR A 433 -15.90 20.52 -2.94
N THR A 434 -14.77 20.70 -2.26
CA THR A 434 -14.68 20.45 -0.82
C THR A 434 -15.57 21.48 -0.11
N PRO A 435 -16.71 21.08 0.50
CA PRO A 435 -17.71 22.05 0.95
C PRO A 435 -17.14 22.91 2.08
N SER A 436 -17.05 24.24 1.96
CA SER A 436 -16.57 25.09 3.08
C SER A 436 -17.48 25.06 4.32
N THR A 437 -18.66 24.44 4.21
CA THR A 437 -19.66 24.24 5.27
C THR A 437 -20.34 22.90 5.03
N ARG A 438 -20.57 22.09 6.08
CA ARG A 438 -21.37 20.86 5.99
C ARG A 438 -22.72 21.18 5.36
N SER A 439 -23.05 20.57 4.22
CA SER A 439 -24.41 20.60 3.71
C SER A 439 -25.26 19.60 4.49
N SER A 440 -26.54 19.89 4.71
CA SER A 440 -27.48 18.89 5.26
C SER A 440 -27.66 17.67 4.35
N SER A 441 -27.14 17.73 3.12
CA SER A 441 -27.13 16.63 2.16
C SER A 441 -25.90 15.72 2.26
N ASP A 442 -24.91 16.07 3.07
CA ASP A 442 -23.66 15.33 3.17
C ASP A 442 -23.71 14.40 4.38
N SER A 443 -23.37 13.14 4.13
CA SER A 443 -23.41 12.09 5.14
C SER A 443 -22.40 12.33 6.25
N SER A 444 -22.85 12.31 7.50
CA SER A 444 -21.98 12.23 8.68
C SER A 444 -21.86 10.81 9.21
N ALA A 445 -21.99 9.83 8.32
CA ALA A 445 -21.90 8.43 8.65
C ALA A 445 -20.48 8.05 9.01
N HIS A 446 -20.31 7.24 10.05
CA HIS A 446 -19.02 6.67 10.35
C HIS A 446 -19.04 5.16 10.12
N LYS A 447 -18.38 4.68 9.07
CA LYS A 447 -18.45 3.26 8.70
C LYS A 447 -17.36 2.46 9.37
N GLY A 448 -17.74 1.47 10.17
CA GLY A 448 -16.83 0.41 10.58
C GLY A 448 -17.03 -0.85 9.72
N TYR A 449 -15.93 -1.44 9.24
CA TYR A 449 -15.95 -2.72 8.53
C TYR A 449 -14.67 -3.54 8.78
N SER A 450 -14.66 -4.78 8.31
CA SER A 450 -13.46 -5.62 8.20
C SER A 450 -13.47 -6.33 6.85
N VAL A 451 -12.30 -6.66 6.33
CA VAL A 451 -12.19 -7.37 5.04
C VAL A 451 -11.42 -8.65 5.21
N ARG A 452 -11.75 -9.69 4.45
CA ARG A 452 -11.02 -10.94 4.45
C ARG A 452 -11.05 -11.65 3.11
N VAL A 453 -10.14 -12.59 2.96
CA VAL A 453 -10.10 -13.57 1.87
C VAL A 453 -10.25 -14.95 2.49
N VAL A 454 -11.10 -15.78 1.89
CA VAL A 454 -11.37 -17.15 2.34
C VAL A 454 -11.40 -18.11 1.16
N ASN A 455 -11.33 -19.42 1.45
CA ASN A 455 -11.60 -20.41 0.41
C ASN A 455 -13.08 -20.29 -0.05
N PRO A 456 -13.38 -20.55 -1.34
CA PRO A 456 -14.73 -20.48 -1.88
C PRO A 456 -15.79 -21.20 -1.03
N GLY A 457 -16.84 -20.47 -0.65
CA GLY A 457 -17.97 -21.01 0.13
C GLY A 457 -17.65 -21.37 1.58
N THR A 458 -16.51 -20.91 2.13
CA THR A 458 -16.12 -21.16 3.53
C THR A 458 -15.99 -19.86 4.32
N SER A 459 -15.57 -19.97 5.58
CA SER A 459 -15.23 -18.85 6.47
C SER A 459 -13.75 -18.81 6.86
N THR A 460 -12.91 -19.61 6.20
CA THR A 460 -11.50 -19.78 6.56
C THR A 460 -10.62 -19.81 5.33
N CYS A 461 -9.39 -19.34 5.48
CA CYS A 461 -8.35 -19.41 4.48
C CYS A 461 -7.26 -20.39 4.92
N THR A 462 -7.14 -21.53 4.23
CA THR A 462 -6.02 -22.46 4.47
C THR A 462 -4.90 -22.26 3.45
N SER A 463 -5.27 -21.97 2.20
CA SER A 463 -4.37 -21.78 1.06
C SER A 463 -4.89 -20.74 0.07
N CYS A 464 -5.89 -19.94 0.45
CA CYS A 464 -6.61 -19.07 -0.47
C CYS A 464 -5.87 -17.77 -0.81
N GLY A 465 -4.89 -17.37 0.02
CA GLY A 465 -4.10 -16.17 -0.19
C GLY A 465 -4.01 -15.24 1.00
N SER A 466 -3.70 -13.97 0.72
CA SER A 466 -3.57 -12.91 1.71
C SER A 466 -4.22 -11.61 1.25
N ILE A 467 -4.49 -10.72 2.19
CA ILE A 467 -5.01 -9.38 1.93
C ILE A 467 -4.30 -8.37 2.82
N SER A 468 -3.91 -7.22 2.27
CA SER A 468 -3.25 -6.12 2.99
C SER A 468 -3.69 -4.78 2.44
N ALA A 469 -3.77 -3.75 3.28
CA ALA A 469 -4.03 -2.40 2.79
C ALA A 469 -2.89 -1.90 1.89
N MET A 470 -3.22 -1.04 0.92
CA MET A 470 -2.30 -0.46 -0.05
C MET A 470 -2.13 1.03 0.25
N SER A 471 -0.88 1.45 0.44
CA SER A 471 -0.47 2.84 0.68
C SER A 471 -0.94 3.44 2.01
N ASP A 472 -2.23 3.39 2.28
CA ASP A 472 -2.90 3.99 3.43
C ASP A 472 -3.94 3.05 4.03
N MET A 473 -4.29 3.28 5.30
CA MET A 473 -5.34 2.58 6.03
C MET A 473 -5.88 3.45 7.15
N THR A 474 -7.20 3.62 7.22
CA THR A 474 -7.87 4.26 8.36
C THR A 474 -8.47 3.20 9.29
N ILE A 475 -8.19 3.34 10.59
CA ILE A 475 -8.60 2.39 11.61
C ILE A 475 -9.24 3.11 12.79
N TYR A 476 -10.12 2.38 13.49
CA TYR A 476 -10.65 2.82 14.77
C TYR A 476 -10.20 1.88 15.87
N THR A 477 -9.83 2.47 17.01
CA THR A 477 -9.39 1.74 18.20
C THR A 477 -10.28 2.07 19.40
N PRO A 478 -11.14 1.13 19.84
CA PRO A 478 -11.86 1.30 21.10
C PRO A 478 -10.90 1.11 22.28
N ILE A 479 -10.81 2.12 23.14
CA ILE A 479 -9.91 2.16 24.28
C ILE A 479 -10.72 2.18 25.57
N ASN A 480 -10.47 1.22 26.46
CA ASN A 480 -10.94 1.24 27.84
C ASN A 480 -9.89 0.61 28.76
N SER A 481 -9.16 1.44 29.50
CA SER A 481 -8.04 0.97 30.32
C SER A 481 -8.45 0.38 31.66
N GLY A 482 -9.70 0.60 32.10
CA GLY A 482 -10.13 0.30 33.47
C GLY A 482 -9.19 0.92 34.52
N SER A 483 -8.94 0.22 35.63
CA SER A 483 -8.18 0.75 36.77
C SER A 483 -6.64 0.76 36.61
N SER A 484 -6.10 0.37 35.46
CA SER A 484 -4.65 0.27 35.22
C SER A 484 -4.26 0.78 33.84
N ARG A 485 -2.98 1.13 33.64
CA ARG A 485 -2.46 1.46 32.30
C ARG A 485 -2.72 0.29 31.36
N LEU A 486 -3.25 0.58 30.18
CA LEU A 486 -3.46 -0.39 29.11
C LEU A 486 -2.47 -0.10 27.97
N GLN A 487 -1.96 -1.16 27.38
CA GLN A 487 -1.18 -1.10 26.16
C GLN A 487 -1.69 -2.17 25.21
N PHE A 488 -1.87 -1.79 23.95
CA PHE A 488 -2.23 -2.70 22.87
C PHE A 488 -1.36 -2.43 21.64
N SER A 489 -1.23 -3.45 20.81
CA SER A 489 -0.41 -3.43 19.61
C SER A 489 -1.29 -3.71 18.40
N ILE A 490 -1.10 -2.92 17.36
CA ILE A 490 -1.74 -3.04 16.07
C ILE A 490 -0.63 -3.45 15.10
N PRO A 491 -0.72 -4.65 14.50
CA PRO A 491 0.11 -4.98 13.35
C PRO A 491 -0.03 -3.89 12.30
N LEU A 492 1.07 -3.21 11.97
CA LEU A 492 1.02 -2.03 11.14
C LEU A 492 1.53 -2.30 9.74
N PHE A 493 2.77 -2.75 9.59
CA PHE A 493 3.29 -3.08 8.27
C PHE A 493 4.34 -4.17 8.30
N LYS A 494 4.51 -4.84 7.16
CA LYS A 494 5.59 -5.79 6.92
C LYS A 494 6.51 -5.29 5.80
N LEU A 495 7.81 -5.43 6.04
CA LEU A 495 8.84 -5.11 5.06
C LEU A 495 9.52 -6.37 4.55
N ASP A 496 9.83 -6.37 3.25
CA ASP A 496 10.73 -7.35 2.64
C ASP A 496 12.17 -7.17 3.16
N ALA A 497 12.99 -8.22 3.11
CA ALA A 497 14.40 -8.17 3.51
C ALA A 497 15.18 -7.12 2.70
N ALA A 498 14.77 -6.87 1.46
CA ALA A 498 15.34 -5.83 0.61
C ALA A 498 15.29 -4.44 1.28
N TYR A 499 14.37 -4.16 2.20
CA TYR A 499 14.35 -2.87 2.90
C TYR A 499 15.51 -2.66 3.90
N GLY A 500 16.37 -3.66 4.13
CA GLY A 500 17.52 -3.56 5.04
C GLY A 500 18.43 -2.37 4.74
N GLY A 501 18.68 -1.53 5.76
CA GLY A 501 19.52 -0.33 5.65
C GLY A 501 18.85 0.87 4.97
N ARG A 502 17.58 0.77 4.58
CA ARG A 502 16.79 1.86 4.00
C ARG A 502 16.04 2.63 5.09
N THR A 503 15.51 3.80 4.73
CA THR A 503 14.58 4.56 5.57
C THR A 503 13.19 4.46 4.96
N VAL A 504 12.21 4.06 5.77
CA VAL A 504 10.79 4.09 5.40
C VAL A 504 10.10 5.22 6.13
N THR A 505 9.10 5.80 5.50
CA THR A 505 8.27 6.85 6.08
C THR A 505 7.00 6.22 6.64
N VAL A 506 6.62 6.60 7.86
CA VAL A 506 5.36 6.23 8.51
C VAL A 506 4.68 7.52 8.94
N ASP A 507 3.57 7.84 8.29
CA ASP A 507 2.76 9.03 8.58
C ASP A 507 1.52 8.60 9.34
N VAL A 508 1.23 9.23 10.48
CA VAL A 508 0.04 8.95 11.29
C VAL A 508 -0.79 10.22 11.39
N PHE A 509 -2.04 10.16 10.97
CA PHE A 509 -2.98 11.26 11.06
C PHE A 509 -3.85 11.12 12.29
N ASP A 510 -4.06 12.27 12.95
CA ASP A 510 -5.02 12.43 14.03
C ASP A 510 -4.87 11.48 15.23
N PRO A 511 -3.65 11.20 15.73
CA PRO A 511 -3.54 10.34 16.89
C PRO A 511 -3.87 11.13 18.17
N GLY A 512 -4.72 10.57 19.03
CA GLY A 512 -4.80 11.05 20.42
C GLY A 512 -6.16 11.44 20.94
N ASP A 513 -7.25 11.06 20.27
CA ASP A 513 -8.59 11.32 20.76
C ASP A 513 -8.89 10.41 21.94
N VAL A 514 -8.38 10.82 23.11
CA VAL A 514 -8.59 10.15 24.37
C VAL A 514 -9.12 11.08 25.46
N GLY A 515 -10.11 10.58 26.19
CA GLY A 515 -10.70 11.24 27.34
C GLY A 515 -10.03 10.82 28.66
N GLY A 516 -9.73 11.78 29.53
CA GLY A 516 -9.44 11.52 30.94
C GLY A 516 -8.00 11.11 31.30
N GLY A 517 -7.05 11.12 30.35
CA GLY A 517 -5.65 10.86 30.67
C GLY A 517 -4.69 10.88 29.49
N ALA A 518 -3.40 10.74 29.77
CA ALA A 518 -2.36 10.77 28.74
C ALA A 518 -2.35 9.50 27.87
N ALA A 519 -2.12 9.70 26.58
CA ALA A 519 -1.90 8.66 25.58
C ALA A 519 -0.56 8.83 24.86
N TYR A 520 -0.03 7.71 24.38
CA TYR A 520 1.28 7.62 23.76
C TYR A 520 1.25 6.61 22.62
N LEU A 521 1.94 6.94 21.53
CA LEU A 521 2.06 6.11 20.34
C LEU A 521 3.54 5.83 20.06
N GLY A 522 3.85 4.61 19.61
CA GLY A 522 5.20 4.26 19.16
C GLY A 522 5.23 3.14 18.15
N ILE A 523 6.32 3.07 17.36
CA ILE A 523 6.53 2.00 16.38
C ILE A 523 7.51 0.97 16.93
N GLN A 524 7.07 -0.28 17.04
CA GLN A 524 7.83 -1.39 17.60
C GLN A 524 8.48 -2.24 16.50
N LEU A 525 9.71 -2.70 16.75
CA LEU A 525 10.43 -3.62 15.87
C LEU A 525 9.71 -4.98 15.77
N PRO A 526 9.81 -5.68 14.62
CA PRO A 526 9.20 -6.98 14.44
C PRO A 526 9.65 -8.01 15.47
N ALA A 527 8.69 -8.77 16.02
CA ALA A 527 8.93 -9.84 16.99
C ALA A 527 9.84 -9.41 18.17
N SER A 528 9.80 -8.13 18.55
CA SER A 528 10.66 -7.54 19.57
C SER A 528 9.84 -6.71 20.55
N SER A 529 10.33 -6.58 21.79
CA SER A 529 9.82 -5.59 22.73
C SER A 529 10.42 -4.19 22.52
N ASN A 530 11.45 -4.07 21.66
CA ASN A 530 12.17 -2.83 21.41
C ASN A 530 11.48 -1.96 20.36
N TYR A 531 11.66 -0.65 20.48
CA TYR A 531 11.10 0.32 19.54
C TYR A 531 12.04 0.64 18.39
N ALA A 532 11.44 1.06 17.28
CA ALA A 532 12.13 1.49 16.08
C ALA A 532 13.01 2.72 16.32
N THR A 533 14.00 2.88 15.44
CA THR A 533 14.80 4.10 15.36
C THR A 533 14.16 5.08 14.38
N ALA A 534 13.73 6.25 14.86
CA ALA A 534 13.32 7.35 13.99
C ALA A 534 14.48 8.34 13.83
N SER A 535 14.89 8.63 12.59
CA SER A 535 15.88 9.67 12.30
C SER A 535 15.31 11.08 12.40
N SER A 536 13.99 11.21 12.19
CA SER A 536 13.23 12.44 12.43
C SER A 536 11.76 12.12 12.71
N MET A 537 11.13 12.98 13.53
CA MET A 537 9.67 13.02 13.68
C MET A 537 9.21 14.46 13.54
N VAL A 538 8.26 14.71 12.64
CA VAL A 538 7.77 16.06 12.33
C VAL A 538 6.26 16.06 12.21
N ASN A 539 5.66 17.15 12.68
CA ASN A 539 4.28 17.46 12.42
C ASN A 539 4.21 18.18 11.07
N VAL A 540 3.70 17.48 10.06
CA VAL A 540 3.61 17.99 8.69
C VAL A 540 2.38 18.87 8.46
N GLY A 541 1.48 18.93 9.46
CA GLY A 541 0.28 19.75 9.46
C GLY A 541 -0.96 18.96 9.04
N ASN A 542 -1.96 19.68 8.53
CA ASN A 542 -3.26 19.11 8.19
C ASN A 542 -3.28 18.39 6.82
N SER A 543 -2.18 18.41 6.06
CA SER A 543 -2.05 17.66 4.80
C SER A 543 -0.61 17.25 4.56
N LEU A 544 -0.42 16.05 4.00
CA LEU A 544 0.91 15.48 3.71
C LEU A 544 1.73 16.36 2.75
N GLY A 545 1.08 17.14 1.88
CA GLY A 545 1.73 18.07 0.95
C GLY A 545 2.08 19.45 1.54
N SER A 546 1.64 19.76 2.76
CA SER A 546 1.73 21.12 3.34
C SER A 546 3.10 21.47 3.93
N GLY A 547 3.99 20.50 4.10
CA GLY A 547 5.41 20.75 4.43
C GLY A 547 5.67 21.29 5.83
N GLY A 548 4.91 20.88 6.84
CA GLY A 548 5.17 21.26 8.23
C GLY A 548 6.56 20.85 8.72
N THR A 549 7.20 21.72 9.50
CA THR A 549 8.60 21.56 9.97
C THR A 549 8.71 21.47 11.50
N ASN A 550 7.58 21.39 12.20
CA ASN A 550 7.58 21.39 13.67
C ASN A 550 8.05 20.02 14.17
N THR A 551 9.20 20.01 14.84
CA THR A 551 9.75 18.77 15.41
C THR A 551 8.79 18.22 16.47
N VAL A 552 8.46 16.93 16.33
CA VAL A 552 7.73 16.18 17.34
C VAL A 552 8.73 15.59 18.32
N ALA A 553 8.58 15.93 19.60
CA ALA A 553 9.49 15.47 20.63
C ALA A 553 9.35 13.95 20.85
N SER A 554 10.47 13.24 20.75
CA SER A 554 10.54 11.84 21.15
C SER A 554 10.39 11.68 22.66
N LEU A 555 9.70 10.62 23.10
CA LEU A 555 9.60 10.28 24.52
C LEU A 555 10.96 9.89 25.12
N GLY A 556 11.87 9.35 24.31
CA GLY A 556 13.15 8.79 24.74
C GLY A 556 13.03 7.46 25.48
N THR A 557 12.04 7.32 26.38
CA THR A 557 11.73 6.09 27.12
C THR A 557 10.23 5.82 27.07
N TRP A 558 9.85 4.57 26.79
CA TRP A 558 8.45 4.17 26.70
C TRP A 558 7.75 4.21 28.08
N PRO A 559 6.56 4.82 28.21
CA PRO A 559 5.89 5.01 29.48
C PRO A 559 5.65 3.72 30.27
N GLY A 560 5.91 3.77 31.58
CA GLY A 560 5.74 2.61 32.48
C GLY A 560 6.82 1.54 32.32
N THR A 561 7.85 1.77 31.51
CA THR A 561 8.97 0.84 31.28
C THR A 561 10.30 1.58 31.31
N SER A 562 11.41 0.83 31.23
CA SER A 562 12.76 1.38 31.01
C SER A 562 13.23 1.21 29.55
N THR A 563 12.33 0.87 28.63
CA THR A 563 12.68 0.58 27.24
C THR A 563 12.92 1.89 26.50
N SER A 564 14.11 2.03 25.90
CA SER A 564 14.41 3.17 25.03
C SER A 564 13.46 3.20 23.84
N CYS A 565 13.00 4.39 23.49
CA CYS A 565 11.99 4.58 22.48
C CYS A 565 12.20 5.91 21.76
N SER A 566 12.72 5.82 20.53
CA SER A 566 13.00 7.00 19.71
C SER A 566 11.85 7.33 18.75
N ALA A 567 11.22 6.30 18.16
CA ALA A 567 10.04 6.41 17.30
C ALA A 567 8.73 6.38 18.11
N CYS A 568 8.61 7.26 19.11
CA CYS A 568 7.40 7.40 19.90
C CYS A 568 7.23 8.79 20.47
N PHE A 569 5.98 9.18 20.66
CA PHE A 569 5.58 10.51 21.09
C PHE A 569 4.28 10.45 21.91
N GLN A 570 4.01 11.51 22.65
CA GLN A 570 2.77 11.66 23.39
C GLN A 570 1.67 12.18 22.46
N THR A 571 0.51 11.53 22.44
CA THR A 571 -0.62 11.86 21.57
C THR A 571 -1.69 12.65 22.31
N ALA A 572 -1.82 12.48 23.63
CA ALA A 572 -2.76 13.22 24.45
C ALA A 572 -2.20 13.67 25.81
N GLY A 573 -2.69 14.80 26.29
CA GLY A 573 -2.27 15.42 27.56
C GLY A 573 -2.69 14.64 28.81
N ASN A 574 -2.13 15.02 29.97
CA ASN A 574 -2.42 14.34 31.25
C ASN A 574 -3.90 14.42 31.69
N SER A 575 -4.64 15.40 31.19
CA SER A 575 -6.08 15.56 31.41
C SER A 575 -6.94 15.00 30.27
N GLY A 576 -6.34 14.28 29.32
CA GLY A 576 -6.92 13.98 28.01
C GLY A 576 -6.73 15.12 27.01
N GLY A 577 -7.40 14.98 25.87
CA GLY A 577 -7.35 15.94 24.75
C GLY A 577 -6.18 15.66 23.80
N ALA A 578 -6.51 15.51 22.52
CA ALA A 578 -5.56 15.26 21.45
C ALA A 578 -4.58 16.43 21.28
N ILE A 579 -3.29 16.11 21.24
CA ILE A 579 -2.20 17.08 21.01
C ILE A 579 -2.08 17.40 19.52
N TYR A 580 -2.35 16.43 18.66
CA TYR A 580 -2.16 16.49 17.21
C TYR A 580 -3.48 16.27 16.44
N ASN A 581 -4.59 16.72 17.02
CA ASN A 581 -5.93 16.57 16.43
C ASN A 581 -5.95 17.04 14.96
N GLY A 582 -6.43 16.24 14.01
CA GLY A 582 -6.49 16.57 12.58
C GLY A 582 -5.12 16.90 11.96
N GLN A 583 -4.02 16.32 12.46
CA GLN A 583 -2.68 16.54 11.94
C GLN A 583 -1.92 15.25 11.65
N TRP A 584 -1.11 15.32 10.60
CA TRP A 584 -0.17 14.28 10.22
C TRP A 584 1.15 14.41 10.98
N ILE A 585 1.58 13.28 11.55
CA ILE A 585 2.88 13.09 12.18
C ILE A 585 3.68 12.13 11.33
N GLN A 586 4.73 12.66 10.69
CA GLN A 586 5.65 11.89 9.88
C GLN A 586 6.82 11.39 10.72
N MET A 587 7.09 10.09 10.64
CA MET A 587 8.25 9.43 11.22
C MET A 587 9.13 8.84 10.12
N GLN A 588 10.43 9.19 10.13
CA GLN A 588 11.42 8.58 9.23
C GLN A 588 12.11 7.41 9.95
N ILE A 589 11.63 6.19 9.69
CA ILE A 589 12.05 4.98 10.38
C ILE A 589 13.27 4.36 9.67
N SER A 590 14.38 4.23 10.39
CA SER A 590 15.58 3.55 9.89
C SER A 590 15.44 2.03 10.03
N VAL A 591 15.44 1.32 8.90
CA VAL A 591 15.43 -0.14 8.86
C VAL A 591 16.86 -0.64 9.11
N PRO A 592 17.09 -1.54 10.09
CA PRO A 592 18.43 -2.07 10.36
C PRO A 592 19.06 -2.71 9.12
N SER A 593 20.37 -2.57 8.92
CA SER A 593 21.07 -3.22 7.79
C SER A 593 21.07 -4.75 7.89
N SER A 594 20.97 -5.28 9.11
CA SER A 594 20.80 -6.71 9.39
C SER A 594 19.33 -7.15 9.36
N PHE A 595 18.42 -6.30 8.88
CA PHE A 595 17.01 -6.64 8.78
C PHE A 595 16.84 -7.77 7.77
N ASN A 596 16.30 -8.88 8.26
CA ASN A 596 15.79 -9.94 7.43
C ASN A 596 14.27 -9.81 7.41
N SER A 597 13.61 -10.23 6.34
CA SER A 597 12.14 -10.21 6.25
C SER A 597 11.53 -10.81 7.51
N GLY A 598 10.83 -9.99 8.29
CA GLY A 598 10.38 -10.33 9.64
C GLY A 598 8.86 -10.40 9.77
N SER A 599 8.39 -10.57 11.01
CA SER A 599 7.00 -10.33 11.40
C SER A 599 6.61 -8.86 11.16
N TYR A 600 5.38 -8.49 11.51
CA TYR A 600 4.91 -7.12 11.38
C TYR A 600 5.61 -6.19 12.39
N TRP A 601 5.92 -4.99 11.93
CA TRP A 601 6.15 -3.84 12.78
C TRP A 601 4.81 -3.45 13.38
N ASN A 602 4.79 -3.09 14.66
CA ASN A 602 3.55 -2.79 15.36
C ASN A 602 3.47 -1.30 15.68
N LEU A 603 2.31 -0.71 15.44
CA LEU A 603 1.91 0.53 16.11
C LEU A 603 1.44 0.15 17.51
N VAL A 604 2.10 0.69 18.53
CA VAL A 604 1.78 0.44 19.92
C VAL A 604 1.15 1.69 20.50
N TYR A 605 -0.03 1.50 21.09
CA TYR A 605 -0.75 2.54 21.79
C TYR A 605 -0.71 2.24 23.29
N SER A 606 -0.41 3.24 24.11
CA SER A 606 -0.50 3.13 25.57
C SER A 606 -1.28 4.29 26.16
N VAL A 607 -2.24 3.96 27.03
CA VAL A 607 -3.09 4.94 27.71
C VAL A 607 -2.99 4.81 29.22
N ALA A 608 -3.10 5.94 29.93
CA ALA A 608 -3.12 5.96 31.39
C ALA A 608 -4.29 5.15 31.97
N ALA A 609 -4.26 4.89 33.28
CA ALA A 609 -5.37 4.26 33.99
C ALA A 609 -6.61 5.18 34.04
N GLY A 610 -7.81 4.60 34.00
CA GLY A 610 -9.09 5.31 34.01
C GLY A 610 -9.47 5.97 32.69
N VAL A 611 -8.78 5.67 31.59
CA VAL A 611 -9.00 6.28 30.27
C VAL A 611 -9.99 5.45 29.47
N THR A 612 -10.97 6.13 28.86
CA THR A 612 -11.90 5.58 27.88
C THR A 612 -11.95 6.48 26.67
N ALA A 613 -11.90 5.91 25.47
CA ALA A 613 -11.86 6.67 24.25
C ALA A 613 -12.19 5.85 22.99
N GLY A 614 -12.53 6.55 21.91
CA GLY A 614 -12.63 6.02 20.56
C GLY A 614 -11.74 6.85 19.64
N ASP A 615 -10.56 6.32 19.31
CA ASP A 615 -9.57 7.03 18.48
C ASP A 615 -9.64 6.48 17.06
N THR A 616 -10.07 7.29 16.10
CA THR A 616 -9.89 7.03 14.67
C THR A 616 -8.56 7.63 14.25
N LEU A 617 -7.72 6.84 13.60
CA LEU A 617 -6.46 7.34 13.06
C LEU A 617 -6.22 6.74 11.68
N ALA A 618 -5.59 7.52 10.80
CA ALA A 618 -5.11 7.02 9.52
C ALA A 618 -3.60 6.83 9.55
N VAL A 619 -3.12 5.79 8.87
CA VAL A 619 -1.69 5.55 8.70
C VAL A 619 -1.36 5.37 7.24
N GLN A 620 -0.28 6.01 6.82
CA GLN A 620 0.36 5.79 5.54
C GLN A 620 1.79 5.33 5.76
N ALA A 621 2.24 4.35 4.98
CA ALA A 621 3.63 3.92 4.98
C ALA A 621 4.19 3.90 3.57
N GLY A 622 5.39 4.44 3.41
CA GLY A 622 6.00 4.61 2.11
C GLY A 622 7.52 4.53 2.12
N TYR A 623 8.08 4.56 0.92
CA TYR A 623 9.50 4.68 0.68
C TYR A 623 9.73 5.80 -0.34
N SER A 624 10.58 6.77 0.02
CA SER A 624 10.79 7.98 -0.78
C SER A 624 11.80 7.79 -1.94
N GLY A 625 12.39 6.61 -2.10
CA GLY A 625 13.32 6.31 -3.19
C GLY A 625 12.66 5.55 -4.34
N SER A 626 13.40 5.35 -5.42
CA SER A 626 12.95 4.48 -6.53
C SER A 626 12.82 3.04 -6.04
N PRO A 627 11.67 2.38 -6.25
CA PRO A 627 11.47 1.00 -5.82
C PRO A 627 12.34 0.04 -6.63
N ASP A 628 12.61 0.34 -7.89
CA ASP A 628 13.57 -0.34 -8.74
C ASP A 628 14.97 0.30 -8.63
N HIS A 629 15.99 -0.53 -8.46
CA HIS A 629 17.37 -0.07 -8.38
C HIS A 629 18.35 -1.16 -8.82
N LEU A 630 19.56 -0.75 -9.22
CA LEU A 630 20.64 -1.68 -9.55
C LEU A 630 21.34 -2.16 -8.28
N LEU A 631 21.67 -3.45 -8.26
CA LEU A 631 22.56 -4.02 -7.26
C LEU A 631 24.03 -3.79 -7.67
N PRO A 632 24.94 -3.64 -6.67
CA PRO A 632 26.37 -3.39 -6.91
C PRO A 632 27.10 -4.45 -7.73
#